data_AF-A0A934XBP0-F1
#
_entry.id   AF-A0A934XBP0-F1
#
_cell.length_a   1.000
_cell.length_b   1.000
_cell.length_c   1.000
_cell.angle_alpha   90.00
_cell.angle_beta   90.00
_cell.angle_gamma   90.00
#
_symmetry.space_group_name_H-M   'P 1'
#
loop_
_entity.id
_entity.type
_entity.pdbx_description
1 polymer ?
#
loop_
_entity_poly.entity_id
_entity_poly.type
_entity_poly.pdbx_seq_one_letter_code
_entity_poly.pdbx_strand_id
1 'polypeptide(L)'
;MTDFFRFPHTPHIAWLASGAPRDDKVLSPDEAAELLAGDVVIEEKLDGANLGLSVSPDGVVRAQNRGQYLVQPFHGQFARLGDWLATHEDRLFDALGSNLIAYGEWCAARHSLDYAALPDWWLVFDVYDRDTGQFWSTARRNAWAAELGLTTVPRLHAGHVDMHQLRDWVHAKHSQFRQGPLEGLVIRRERGDWLEQRAKLVRADFTQAIESHWRSRALQWNRVAIPLAS
;
A
#
# COMPACT_ATOMS: atom_id res chain seq x y z
N MET A 1 19.07 -9.92 16.54
CA MET A 1 18.68 -9.90 15.11
C MET A 1 17.36 -9.17 15.04
N THR A 2 17.20 -8.12 14.24
CA THR A 2 15.86 -7.54 14.02
C THR A 2 15.08 -8.51 13.14
N ASP A 3 14.12 -9.21 13.71
CA ASP A 3 13.38 -10.27 13.02
C ASP A 3 12.61 -9.73 11.81
N PHE A 4 12.50 -10.58 10.78
CA PHE A 4 11.64 -10.31 9.62
C PHE A 4 10.20 -10.11 10.09
N PHE A 5 9.66 -8.92 9.84
CA PHE A 5 8.26 -8.64 10.12
C PHE A 5 7.47 -8.68 8.82
N ARG A 6 6.59 -9.69 8.71
CA ARG A 6 5.70 -9.83 7.57
C ARG A 6 4.60 -8.77 7.65
N PHE A 7 4.40 -8.01 6.58
CA PHE A 7 3.25 -7.09 6.53
C PHE A 7 1.94 -7.90 6.71
N PRO A 8 1.07 -7.52 7.67
CA PRO A 8 -0.13 -8.28 7.98
C PRO A 8 -1.10 -8.40 6.78
N HIS A 9 -1.97 -9.41 6.79
CA HIS A 9 -3.12 -9.42 5.88
C HIS A 9 -4.05 -8.26 6.24
N THR A 10 -4.56 -7.58 5.20
CA THR A 10 -5.59 -6.56 5.36
C THR A 10 -6.91 -7.21 4.96
N PRO A 11 -7.83 -7.45 5.91
CA PRO A 11 -9.07 -8.16 5.65
C PRO A 11 -9.99 -7.34 4.75
N HIS A 12 -10.88 -8.01 4.04
CA HIS A 12 -11.99 -7.36 3.35
C HIS A 12 -13.01 -6.86 4.36
N ILE A 13 -13.45 -5.61 4.24
CA ILE A 13 -14.60 -5.12 5.02
C ILE A 13 -15.91 -5.74 4.50
N ALA A 14 -15.96 -6.02 3.19
CA ALA A 14 -17.01 -6.77 2.51
C ALA A 14 -16.42 -7.42 1.25
N TRP A 15 -17.03 -8.52 0.81
CA TRP A 15 -16.69 -9.19 -0.43
C TRP A 15 -17.74 -8.85 -1.50
N LEU A 16 -17.30 -8.20 -2.59
CA LEU A 16 -18.20 -7.74 -3.67
C LEU A 16 -18.22 -8.67 -4.89
N ALA A 17 -17.24 -9.57 -5.00
CA ALA A 17 -17.18 -10.53 -6.11
C ALA A 17 -18.03 -11.77 -5.82
N SER A 18 -18.23 -12.60 -6.84
CA SER A 18 -18.84 -13.93 -6.68
C SER A 18 -17.90 -14.87 -5.91
N GLY A 19 -18.48 -15.82 -5.17
CA GLY A 19 -17.72 -16.81 -4.41
C GLY A 19 -17.15 -16.27 -3.09
N ALA A 20 -16.05 -16.86 -2.63
CA ALA A 20 -15.35 -16.45 -1.42
C ALA A 20 -13.91 -16.03 -1.74
N PRO A 21 -13.30 -15.12 -0.95
CA PRO A 21 -11.88 -14.84 -1.09
C PRO A 21 -11.06 -16.10 -0.83
N ARG A 22 -10.02 -16.32 -1.63
CA ARG A 22 -9.19 -17.52 -1.55
C ARG A 22 -8.31 -17.55 -0.30
N ASP A 23 -7.68 -16.42 0.01
CA ASP A 23 -6.64 -16.33 1.06
C ASP A 23 -6.83 -15.18 2.04
N ASP A 24 -7.82 -14.29 1.80
CA ASP A 24 -8.04 -13.12 2.63
C ASP A 24 -9.28 -13.28 3.51
N LYS A 25 -9.15 -12.89 4.78
CA LYS A 25 -10.26 -12.83 5.73
C LYS A 25 -11.27 -11.76 5.28
N VAL A 26 -12.57 -12.03 5.44
CA VAL A 26 -13.63 -11.00 5.45
C VAL A 26 -13.98 -10.71 6.90
N LEU A 27 -14.13 -9.44 7.25
CA LEU A 27 -14.62 -9.02 8.56
C LEU A 27 -16.05 -9.55 8.78
N SER A 28 -16.38 -9.88 10.03
CA SER A 28 -17.77 -10.10 10.42
C SER A 28 -18.56 -8.79 10.32
N PRO A 29 -19.91 -8.84 10.27
CA PRO A 29 -20.73 -7.63 10.32
C PRO A 29 -20.43 -6.74 11.53
N ASP A 30 -20.19 -7.33 12.70
CA ASP A 30 -19.87 -6.59 13.93
C ASP A 30 -18.48 -5.95 13.85
N GLU A 31 -17.46 -6.66 13.35
CA GLU A 31 -16.12 -6.11 13.14
C GLU A 31 -16.13 -4.96 12.12
N ALA A 32 -16.95 -5.05 11.06
CA ALA A 32 -17.12 -3.99 10.08
C ALA A 32 -17.88 -2.78 10.66
N ALA A 33 -18.91 -3.02 11.47
CA ALA A 33 -19.65 -1.96 12.16
C ALA A 33 -18.75 -1.24 13.16
N GLU A 34 -17.90 -1.97 13.90
CA GLU A 34 -16.92 -1.39 14.81
C GLU A 34 -15.90 -0.52 14.06
N LEU A 35 -15.36 -1.00 12.92
CA LEU A 35 -14.44 -0.21 12.10
C LEU A 35 -15.05 1.12 11.66
N LEU A 36 -16.34 1.12 11.32
CA LEU A 36 -17.07 2.29 10.81
C LEU A 36 -17.81 3.09 11.91
N ALA A 37 -17.68 2.71 13.18
CA ALA A 37 -18.40 3.37 14.28
C ALA A 37 -17.95 4.82 14.54
N GLY A 38 -16.76 5.19 14.04
CA GLY A 38 -16.18 6.53 14.18
C GLY A 38 -15.72 7.11 12.85
N ASP A 39 -14.88 8.13 12.92
CA ASP A 39 -14.21 8.68 11.74
C ASP A 39 -13.16 7.70 11.22
N VAL A 40 -13.06 7.60 9.89
CA VAL A 40 -12.06 6.79 9.21
C VAL A 40 -11.32 7.62 8.16
N VAL A 41 -10.11 7.19 7.82
CA VAL A 41 -9.38 7.67 6.65
C VAL A 41 -9.52 6.64 5.54
N ILE A 42 -9.91 7.11 4.36
CA ILE A 42 -10.03 6.29 3.15
C ILE A 42 -8.92 6.65 2.18
N GLU A 43 -8.19 5.64 1.74
CA GLU A 43 -7.08 5.78 0.79
C GLU A 43 -7.32 4.93 -0.46
N GLU A 44 -6.79 5.36 -1.59
CA GLU A 44 -6.81 4.55 -2.81
C GLU A 44 -5.96 3.30 -2.58
N LYS A 45 -6.56 2.12 -2.83
CA LYS A 45 -5.80 0.89 -2.93
C LYS A 45 -5.17 0.84 -4.32
N LEU A 46 -3.84 0.76 -4.36
CA LEU A 46 -3.07 0.56 -5.57
C LEU A 46 -2.76 -0.91 -5.81
N ASP A 47 -2.59 -1.24 -7.09
CA ASP A 47 -2.32 -2.57 -7.62
C ASP A 47 -0.85 -2.69 -8.04
N GLY A 48 -0.02 -3.13 -7.11
CA GLY A 48 1.39 -3.38 -7.35
C GLY A 48 1.91 -4.52 -6.47
N ALA A 49 3.17 -4.39 -6.05
CA ALA A 49 3.79 -5.32 -5.12
C ALA A 49 4.00 -4.65 -3.76
N ASN A 50 3.64 -5.35 -2.68
CA ASN A 50 4.05 -4.96 -1.34
C ASN A 50 5.59 -4.90 -1.25
N LEU A 51 6.11 -3.74 -0.86
CA LEU A 51 7.53 -3.51 -0.61
C LEU A 51 7.71 -2.85 0.77
N GLY A 52 8.46 -3.51 1.64
CA GLY A 52 8.91 -2.97 2.92
C GLY A 52 10.39 -2.60 2.89
N LEU A 53 10.75 -1.51 3.57
CA LEU A 53 12.11 -1.02 3.72
C LEU A 53 12.43 -0.86 5.21
N SER A 54 13.60 -1.32 5.64
CA SER A 54 14.10 -1.20 7.01
C SER A 54 15.62 -1.19 7.03
N VAL A 55 16.24 -0.70 8.11
CA VAL A 55 17.69 -0.80 8.28
C VAL A 55 18.05 -2.09 9.00
N SER A 56 19.16 -2.69 8.61
CA SER A 56 19.73 -3.86 9.27
C SER A 56 20.60 -3.49 10.48
N PRO A 57 20.87 -4.43 11.40
CA PRO A 57 21.78 -4.16 12.53
C PRO A 57 23.19 -3.73 12.11
N ASP A 58 23.63 -4.12 10.90
CA ASP A 58 24.89 -3.72 10.26
C ASP A 58 24.78 -2.40 9.48
N GLY A 59 23.63 -1.72 9.52
CA GLY A 59 23.45 -0.38 8.98
C GLY A 59 23.17 -0.32 7.48
N VAL A 60 22.55 -1.36 6.91
CA VAL A 60 22.23 -1.45 5.48
C VAL A 60 20.72 -1.36 5.28
N VAL A 61 20.26 -0.58 4.29
CA VAL A 61 18.84 -0.56 3.91
C VAL A 61 18.48 -1.87 3.23
N ARG A 62 17.52 -2.58 3.81
CA ARG A 62 16.99 -3.85 3.30
C ARG A 62 15.61 -3.66 2.74
N ALA A 63 15.42 -4.21 1.55
CA ALA A 63 14.11 -4.36 0.94
C ALA A 63 13.51 -5.73 1.25
N GLN A 64 12.20 -5.79 1.45
CA GLN A 64 11.44 -7.02 1.61
C GLN A 64 10.17 -6.99 0.78
N ASN A 65 9.79 -8.15 0.25
CA ASN A 65 8.41 -8.37 -0.15
C ASN A 65 7.62 -8.94 1.04
N ARG A 66 6.38 -9.37 0.82
CA ARG A 66 5.53 -9.95 1.87
C ARG A 66 6.10 -11.22 2.52
N GLY A 67 6.89 -12.00 1.80
CA GLY A 67 7.34 -13.32 2.22
C GLY A 67 8.80 -13.40 2.69
N GLN A 68 9.67 -12.51 2.21
CA GLN A 68 11.10 -12.57 2.46
C GLN A 68 11.80 -11.24 2.17
N TYR A 69 13.02 -11.10 2.70
CA TYR A 69 13.94 -10.07 2.23
C TYR A 69 14.35 -10.31 0.78
N LEU A 70 14.47 -9.24 0.02
CA LEU A 70 14.96 -9.25 -1.35
C LEU A 70 16.49 -9.19 -1.35
N VAL A 71 17.12 -9.96 -2.24
CA VAL A 71 18.58 -10.03 -2.37
C VAL A 71 18.96 -9.40 -3.70
N GLN A 72 20.05 -8.63 -3.71
CA GLN A 72 20.62 -8.07 -4.94
C GLN A 72 21.40 -9.13 -5.74
N PRO A 73 21.45 -9.04 -7.08
CA PRO A 73 20.71 -8.09 -7.92
C PRO A 73 19.21 -8.39 -7.93
N PHE A 74 18.39 -7.34 -7.98
CA PHE A 74 16.94 -7.52 -8.01
C PHE A 74 16.47 -7.97 -9.39
N HIS A 75 15.43 -8.80 -9.42
CA HIS A 75 14.90 -9.41 -10.65
C HIS A 75 13.38 -9.25 -10.77
N GLY A 76 12.85 -9.54 -11.96
CA GLY A 76 11.41 -9.52 -12.24
C GLY A 76 10.80 -8.14 -11.95
N GLN A 77 9.69 -8.11 -11.20
CA GLN A 77 9.00 -6.87 -10.84
C GLN A 77 9.84 -5.89 -10.00
N PHE A 78 10.92 -6.36 -9.37
CA PHE A 78 11.82 -5.54 -8.56
C PHE A 78 13.09 -5.12 -9.31
N ALA A 79 13.23 -5.41 -10.61
CA ALA A 79 14.46 -5.10 -11.35
C ALA A 79 14.85 -3.60 -11.34
N ARG A 80 13.87 -2.69 -11.19
CA ARG A 80 14.10 -1.24 -11.07
C ARG A 80 14.37 -0.73 -9.65
N LEU A 81 14.34 -1.62 -8.65
CA LEU A 81 14.46 -1.22 -7.25
C LEU A 81 15.87 -0.74 -6.89
N GLY A 82 16.91 -1.28 -7.54
CA GLY A 82 18.30 -0.88 -7.29
C GLY A 82 18.53 0.59 -7.61
N ASP A 83 18.16 1.01 -8.81
CA ASP A 83 18.29 2.41 -9.25
C ASP A 83 17.45 3.36 -8.37
N TRP A 84 16.25 2.94 -7.97
CA TRP A 84 15.42 3.73 -7.07
C TRP A 84 16.05 3.87 -5.68
N LEU A 85 16.53 2.77 -5.09
CA LEU A 85 17.20 2.81 -3.78
C LEU A 85 18.45 3.68 -3.79
N ALA A 86 19.26 3.61 -4.85
CA ALA A 86 20.47 4.43 -4.97
C ALA A 86 20.21 5.96 -4.85
N THR A 87 18.99 6.43 -5.11
CA THR A 87 18.60 7.85 -4.98
C THR A 87 17.93 8.20 -3.64
N HIS A 88 17.58 7.20 -2.82
CA HIS A 88 16.84 7.36 -1.57
C HIS A 88 17.53 6.77 -0.34
N GLU A 89 18.54 5.91 -0.51
CA GLU A 89 19.12 5.07 0.54
C GLU A 89 19.59 5.88 1.76
N ASP A 90 20.37 6.95 1.56
CA ASP A 90 20.89 7.76 2.67
C ASP A 90 19.76 8.35 3.54
N ARG A 91 18.76 8.97 2.89
CA ARG A 91 17.60 9.55 3.58
C ARG A 91 16.76 8.49 4.28
N LEU A 92 16.58 7.33 3.65
CA LEU A 92 15.85 6.20 4.23
C LEU A 92 16.60 5.61 5.43
N PHE A 93 17.92 5.50 5.35
CA PHE A 93 18.77 4.99 6.42
C PHE A 93 18.60 5.83 7.69
N ASP A 94 18.78 7.15 7.57
CA ASP A 94 18.66 8.08 8.70
C ASP A 94 17.24 8.06 9.29
N ALA A 95 16.23 8.05 8.43
CA ALA A 95 14.83 8.23 8.86
C ALA A 95 14.15 6.97 9.38
N LEU A 96 14.58 5.78 8.93
CA LEU A 96 14.05 4.51 9.43
C LEU A 96 14.74 4.10 10.73
N GLY A 97 16.02 4.43 10.89
CA GLY A 97 16.82 3.98 12.02
C GLY A 97 16.73 2.47 12.25
N SER A 98 16.97 2.03 13.48
CA SER A 98 16.95 0.59 13.82
C SER A 98 15.56 0.03 14.11
N ASN A 99 14.55 0.88 14.25
CA ASN A 99 13.25 0.51 14.84
C ASN A 99 12.07 0.62 13.85
N LEU A 100 12.21 1.30 12.72
CA LEU A 100 11.08 1.45 11.79
C LEU A 100 11.15 0.49 10.61
N ILE A 101 9.97 0.16 10.10
CA ILE A 101 9.78 -0.46 8.79
C ILE A 101 8.74 0.36 8.03
N ALA A 102 9.14 0.98 6.92
CA ALA A 102 8.20 1.63 6.04
C ALA A 102 7.70 0.65 4.97
N TYR A 103 6.39 0.61 4.76
CA TYR A 103 5.73 -0.19 3.74
C TYR A 103 5.07 0.72 2.73
N GLY A 104 5.18 0.33 1.47
CA GLY A 104 4.52 1.00 0.36
C GLY A 104 4.21 0.05 -0.77
N GLU A 105 3.41 0.54 -1.70
CA GLU A 105 3.07 -0.18 -2.91
C GLU A 105 4.13 0.13 -3.96
N TRP A 106 4.85 -0.91 -4.40
CA TRP A 106 5.80 -0.85 -5.49
C TRP A 106 5.06 -1.07 -6.81
N CYS A 107 4.80 0.02 -7.53
CA CYS A 107 4.01 0.05 -8.75
C CYS A 107 4.86 0.11 -10.02
N ALA A 108 6.15 -0.26 -9.98
CA ALA A 108 6.99 -0.20 -11.19
C ALA A 108 6.51 -1.17 -12.27
N ALA A 109 6.30 -2.44 -11.91
CA ALA A 109 5.71 -3.41 -12.82
C ALA A 109 4.19 -3.24 -12.84
N ARG A 110 3.62 -3.32 -14.04
CA ARG A 110 2.18 -3.43 -14.23
C ARG A 110 1.72 -4.80 -13.74
N HIS A 111 0.80 -4.80 -12.78
CA HIS A 111 0.04 -5.98 -12.41
C HIS A 111 -1.20 -6.07 -13.30
N SER A 112 -2.38 -5.81 -12.76
CA SER A 112 -3.64 -5.85 -13.51
C SER A 112 -3.96 -4.46 -14.08
N LEU A 113 -3.81 -3.41 -13.28
CA LEU A 113 -3.99 -2.02 -13.68
C LEU A 113 -2.71 -1.44 -14.25
N ASP A 114 -2.87 -0.68 -15.33
CA ASP A 114 -1.84 0.20 -15.86
C ASP A 114 -1.88 1.55 -15.14
N TYR A 115 -0.70 2.05 -14.79
CA TYR A 115 -0.52 3.41 -14.28
C TYR A 115 0.37 4.20 -15.25
N ALA A 116 -0.17 5.33 -15.72
CA ALA A 116 0.46 6.12 -16.78
C ALA A 116 1.18 7.38 -16.25
N ALA A 117 0.90 7.79 -15.01
CA ALA A 117 1.40 9.01 -14.41
C ALA A 117 1.56 8.85 -12.89
N LEU A 118 2.31 7.84 -12.44
CA LEU A 118 2.65 7.69 -11.03
C LEU A 118 3.55 8.86 -10.58
N PRO A 119 3.38 9.38 -9.36
CA PRO A 119 4.30 10.39 -8.81
C PRO A 119 5.67 9.78 -8.46
N ASP A 120 5.70 8.49 -8.11
CA ASP A 120 6.91 7.71 -7.84
C ASP A 120 6.60 6.21 -8.05
N TRP A 121 7.62 5.36 -8.13
CA TRP A 121 7.48 3.90 -8.18
C TRP A 121 7.03 3.29 -6.86
N TRP A 122 7.34 3.93 -5.74
CA TRP A 122 6.99 3.46 -4.41
C TRP A 122 6.10 4.47 -3.69
N LEU A 123 4.88 4.05 -3.36
CA LEU A 123 3.92 4.89 -2.64
C LEU A 123 3.72 4.37 -1.22
N VAL A 124 4.19 5.12 -0.24
CA VAL A 124 4.15 4.75 1.18
C VAL A 124 2.70 4.66 1.65
N PHE A 125 2.34 3.53 2.28
CA PHE A 125 1.01 3.35 2.87
C PHE A 125 1.03 2.99 4.35
N ASP A 126 2.15 2.54 4.92
CA ASP A 126 2.25 2.21 6.34
C ASP A 126 3.67 2.41 6.86
N VAL A 127 3.80 2.74 8.14
CA VAL A 127 5.07 2.65 8.88
C VAL A 127 4.80 1.86 10.15
N TYR A 128 5.59 0.81 10.36
CA TYR A 128 5.55 -0.03 11.54
C TYR A 128 6.68 0.35 12.49
N ASP A 129 6.33 0.61 13.74
CA ASP A 129 7.23 0.93 14.82
C ASP A 129 7.49 -0.32 15.65
N ARG A 130 8.73 -0.82 15.63
CA ARG A 130 9.12 -2.04 16.34
C ARG A 130 9.17 -1.84 17.85
N ASP A 131 9.38 -0.61 18.32
CA ASP A 131 9.50 -0.34 19.75
C ASP A 131 8.13 -0.40 20.43
N THR A 132 7.08 0.08 19.74
CA THR A 132 5.71 0.03 20.25
C THR A 132 4.92 -1.17 19.74
N GLY A 133 5.36 -1.81 18.66
CA GLY A 133 4.64 -2.89 18.00
C GLY A 133 3.39 -2.43 17.26
N GLN A 134 3.35 -1.17 16.83
CA GLN A 134 2.16 -0.53 16.26
C GLN A 134 2.45 0.11 14.90
N PHE A 135 1.40 0.23 14.09
CA PHE A 135 1.45 1.02 12.86
C PHE A 135 1.09 2.48 13.16
N TRP A 136 1.76 3.41 12.50
CA TRP A 136 1.45 4.84 12.61
C TRP A 136 0.11 5.20 11.97
N SER A 137 -0.51 6.27 12.45
CA SER A 137 -1.63 6.92 11.78
C SER A 137 -1.18 7.55 10.45
N THR A 138 -2.13 7.79 9.54
CA THR A 138 -1.87 8.45 8.26
C THR A 138 -1.27 9.84 8.44
N ALA A 139 -1.66 10.58 9.48
CA ALA A 139 -1.11 11.91 9.77
C ALA A 139 0.39 11.83 10.06
N ARG A 140 0.80 10.97 11.00
CA ARG A 140 2.21 10.78 11.37
C ARG A 140 3.03 10.20 10.21
N ARG A 141 2.50 9.19 9.51
CA ARG A 141 3.10 8.61 8.30
C ARG A 141 3.34 9.66 7.22
N ASN A 142 2.36 10.53 6.95
CA ASN A 142 2.46 11.52 5.88
C ASN A 142 3.42 12.65 6.22
N ALA A 143 3.48 13.07 7.48
CA ALA A 143 4.49 14.04 7.93
C ALA A 143 5.91 13.49 7.71
N TRP A 144 6.16 12.25 8.16
CA TRP A 144 7.43 11.56 7.94
C TRP A 144 7.77 11.39 6.45
N ALA A 145 6.82 10.98 5.63
CA ALA A 145 7.05 10.83 4.19
C ALA A 145 7.37 12.17 3.50
N ALA A 146 6.67 13.24 3.88
CA ALA A 146 6.88 14.58 3.32
C ALA A 146 8.27 15.13 3.66
N GLU A 147 8.76 14.94 4.88
CA GLU A 147 10.12 15.33 5.30
C GLU A 147 11.21 14.66 4.45
N LEU A 148 10.94 13.45 3.96
CA LEU A 148 11.86 12.68 3.12
C LEU A 148 11.68 12.94 1.62
N GLY A 149 10.65 13.69 1.22
CA GLY A 149 10.26 13.83 -0.18
C GLY A 149 9.71 12.54 -0.79
N LEU A 150 9.16 11.64 0.03
CA LEU A 150 8.52 10.40 -0.41
C LEU A 150 7.03 10.65 -0.70
N THR A 151 6.48 9.93 -1.68
CA THR A 151 5.05 10.01 -1.97
C THR A 151 4.26 8.96 -1.19
N THR A 152 3.10 9.34 -0.69
CA THR A 152 2.15 8.41 -0.03
C THR A 152 1.02 8.02 -0.97
N VAL A 153 0.33 6.92 -0.65
CA VAL A 153 -0.93 6.61 -1.32
C VAL A 153 -1.95 7.76 -1.19
N PRO A 154 -2.79 8.00 -2.21
CA PRO A 154 -3.77 9.07 -2.16
C PRO A 154 -4.82 8.91 -1.08
N ARG A 155 -5.03 9.97 -0.29
CA ARG A 155 -6.23 10.10 0.55
C ARG A 155 -7.43 10.47 -0.33
N LEU A 156 -8.51 9.71 -0.19
CA LEU A 156 -9.77 9.94 -0.90
C LEU A 156 -10.83 10.59 -0.01
N HIS A 157 -10.77 10.33 1.30
CA HIS A 157 -11.70 10.88 2.29
C HIS A 157 -11.13 10.80 3.71
N ALA A 158 -11.61 11.66 4.60
CA ALA A 158 -11.43 11.55 6.05
C ALA A 158 -12.70 12.03 6.76
N GLY A 159 -13.23 11.21 7.66
CA GLY A 159 -14.49 11.47 8.37
C GLY A 159 -15.35 10.21 8.49
N HIS A 160 -16.55 10.38 9.03
CA HIS A 160 -17.51 9.30 9.20
C HIS A 160 -18.08 8.83 7.86
N VAL A 161 -18.14 7.51 7.67
CA VAL A 161 -18.69 6.87 6.47
C VAL A 161 -19.46 5.62 6.82
N ASP A 162 -20.45 5.28 6.00
CA ASP A 162 -21.15 4.00 6.08
C ASP A 162 -20.77 3.03 4.95
N MET A 163 -21.25 1.79 5.05
CA MET A 163 -21.00 0.74 4.06
C MET A 163 -21.62 1.06 2.69
N HIS A 164 -22.71 1.82 2.63
CA HIS A 164 -23.35 2.21 1.37
C HIS A 164 -22.44 3.18 0.60
N GLN A 165 -21.93 4.21 1.27
CA GLN A 165 -20.98 5.17 0.70
C GLN A 165 -19.70 4.48 0.22
N LEU A 166 -19.17 3.52 0.99
CA LEU A 166 -17.98 2.76 0.56
C LEU A 166 -18.23 1.97 -0.73
N ARG A 167 -19.41 1.34 -0.86
CA ARG A 167 -19.80 0.63 -2.09
C ARG A 167 -19.97 1.58 -3.26
N ASP A 168 -20.64 2.70 -3.07
CA ASP A 168 -20.79 3.70 -4.12
C ASP A 168 -19.43 4.21 -4.59
N TRP A 169 -18.54 4.55 -3.66
CA TRP A 169 -17.23 5.10 -3.98
C TRP A 169 -16.31 4.10 -4.67
N VAL A 170 -16.30 2.83 -4.27
CA VAL A 170 -15.43 1.82 -4.91
C VAL A 170 -15.84 1.56 -6.37
N HIS A 171 -17.10 1.82 -6.72
CA HIS A 171 -17.60 1.71 -8.10
C HIS A 171 -17.49 3.01 -8.89
N ALA A 172 -17.72 4.17 -8.26
CA ALA A 172 -17.82 5.46 -8.95
C ALA A 172 -16.50 6.24 -9.02
N LYS A 173 -15.57 6.04 -8.08
CA LYS A 173 -14.31 6.81 -8.06
C LYS A 173 -13.32 6.29 -9.10
N HIS A 174 -12.66 7.23 -9.76
CA HIS A 174 -11.54 6.95 -10.64
C HIS A 174 -10.23 7.00 -9.85
N SER A 175 -9.24 6.26 -10.33
CA SER A 175 -7.88 6.30 -9.78
C SER A 175 -7.25 7.67 -10.05
N GLN A 176 -6.40 8.12 -9.13
CA GLN A 176 -5.62 9.35 -9.34
C GLN A 176 -4.48 9.19 -10.36
N PHE A 177 -4.04 7.96 -10.65
CA PHE A 177 -2.83 7.70 -11.43
C PHE A 177 -3.08 6.99 -12.77
N ARG A 178 -4.34 6.75 -13.12
CA ARG A 178 -4.73 6.16 -14.40
C ARG A 178 -6.10 6.67 -14.87
N GLN A 179 -6.31 6.57 -16.19
CA GLN A 179 -7.62 6.82 -16.78
C GLN A 179 -8.52 5.60 -16.53
N GLY A 180 -9.42 5.74 -15.56
CA GLY A 180 -10.46 4.77 -15.27
C GLY A 180 -10.51 4.41 -13.78
N PRO A 181 -11.21 3.31 -13.45
CA PRO A 181 -11.51 2.97 -12.07
C PRO A 181 -10.27 2.54 -11.29
N LEU A 182 -10.32 2.78 -9.99
CA LEU A 182 -9.34 2.29 -9.00
C LEU A 182 -9.50 0.77 -8.77
N GLU A 183 -8.52 0.17 -8.10
CA GLU A 183 -8.63 -1.22 -7.63
C GLU A 183 -9.65 -1.34 -6.52
N GLY A 184 -9.48 -0.52 -5.48
CA GLY A 184 -10.24 -0.59 -4.25
C GLY A 184 -9.94 0.56 -3.30
N LEU A 185 -10.50 0.44 -2.11
CA LEU A 185 -10.32 1.37 -1.00
C LEU A 185 -9.59 0.66 0.13
N VAL A 186 -8.69 1.39 0.81
CA VAL A 186 -8.20 1.01 2.14
C VAL A 186 -8.90 1.91 3.15
N ILE A 187 -9.53 1.28 4.15
CA ILE A 187 -10.26 1.94 5.23
C ILE A 187 -9.42 1.82 6.49
N ARG A 188 -9.15 2.95 7.16
CA ARG A 188 -8.27 3.02 8.32
C ARG A 188 -9.00 3.74 9.46
N ARG A 189 -9.12 3.09 10.60
CA ARG A 189 -9.52 3.73 11.86
C ARG A 189 -8.28 3.98 12.70
N GLU A 190 -8.11 5.23 13.14
CA GLU A 190 -6.87 5.72 13.74
C GLU A 190 -7.20 6.46 15.04
N ARG A 191 -6.30 6.36 16.03
CA ARG A 191 -6.41 7.06 17.31
C ARG A 191 -5.09 7.68 17.69
N GLY A 192 -5.07 9.02 17.71
CA GLY A 192 -3.84 9.78 17.87
C GLY A 192 -2.85 9.44 16.75
N ASP A 193 -1.65 9.01 17.14
CA ASP A 193 -0.56 8.72 16.22
C ASP A 193 -0.53 7.27 15.71
N TRP A 194 -1.56 6.48 16.00
CA TRP A 194 -1.55 5.04 15.77
C TRP A 194 -2.77 4.57 14.95
N LEU A 195 -2.53 3.59 14.09
CA LEU A 195 -3.56 2.80 13.43
C LEU A 195 -4.17 1.81 14.43
N GLU A 196 -5.49 1.82 14.57
CA GLU A 196 -6.22 0.84 15.39
C GLU A 196 -6.63 -0.37 14.56
N GLN A 197 -7.25 -0.12 13.41
CA GLN A 197 -7.81 -1.16 12.56
C GLN A 197 -7.78 -0.71 11.10
N ARG A 198 -7.58 -1.68 10.21
CA ARG A 198 -7.69 -1.46 8.76
C ARG A 198 -8.43 -2.59 8.08
N ALA A 199 -9.12 -2.24 7.01
CA ALA A 199 -9.73 -3.17 6.08
C ALA A 199 -9.61 -2.65 4.65
N LYS A 200 -9.96 -3.49 3.68
CA LYS A 200 -10.03 -3.11 2.28
C LYS A 200 -11.40 -3.42 1.68
N LEU A 201 -11.79 -2.64 0.69
CA LEU A 201 -12.93 -2.95 -0.17
C LEU A 201 -12.43 -2.95 -1.61
N VAL A 202 -12.51 -4.09 -2.29
CA VAL A 202 -11.98 -4.25 -3.65
C VAL A 202 -13.16 -4.36 -4.61
N ARG A 203 -13.06 -3.69 -5.76
CA ARG A 203 -14.09 -3.69 -6.79
C ARG A 203 -14.27 -5.09 -7.38
N ALA A 204 -15.52 -5.52 -7.57
CA ALA A 204 -15.85 -6.86 -8.04
C ALA A 204 -15.20 -7.22 -9.39
N ASP A 205 -15.29 -6.31 -10.38
CA ASP A 205 -14.74 -6.52 -11.73
C ASP A 205 -13.22 -6.74 -11.72
N PHE A 206 -12.52 -6.08 -10.80
CA PHE A 206 -11.07 -6.24 -10.66
C PHE A 206 -10.72 -7.64 -10.16
N THR A 207 -11.42 -8.13 -9.13
CA THR A 207 -11.23 -9.48 -8.62
C THR A 207 -11.48 -10.54 -9.68
N GLN A 208 -12.56 -10.41 -10.45
CA GLN A 208 -12.91 -11.34 -11.53
C GLN A 208 -11.87 -11.35 -12.65
N ALA A 209 -11.33 -10.19 -13.02
CA ALA A 209 -10.31 -10.08 -14.07
C ALA A 209 -8.97 -10.73 -13.68
N ILE A 210 -8.59 -10.72 -12.40
CA ILE A 210 -7.39 -11.41 -11.93
C ILE A 210 -7.52 -12.92 -12.11
N GLU A 211 -8.68 -13.50 -11.76
CA GLU A 211 -8.88 -14.95 -11.79
C GLU A 211 -8.73 -15.53 -13.21
N SER A 212 -9.09 -14.76 -14.24
CA SER A 212 -9.03 -15.20 -15.64
C SER A 212 -7.69 -14.96 -16.34
N HIS A 213 -6.86 -14.00 -15.92
CA HIS A 213 -5.78 -13.46 -16.77
C HIS A 213 -4.34 -13.55 -16.24
N TRP A 214 -4.09 -14.04 -15.02
CA TRP A 214 -2.75 -13.91 -14.41
C TRP A 214 -1.65 -14.85 -14.96
N ARG A 215 -1.98 -15.92 -15.69
CA ARG A 215 -1.04 -17.03 -15.93
C ARG A 215 -0.02 -16.89 -17.08
N SER A 216 0.05 -15.80 -17.84
CA SER A 216 0.97 -15.79 -19.01
C SER A 216 1.45 -14.44 -19.56
N ARG A 217 1.28 -13.32 -18.84
CA ARG A 217 1.70 -12.02 -19.40
C ARG A 217 3.20 -11.76 -19.21
N ALA A 218 3.84 -11.29 -20.28
CA ALA A 218 5.17 -10.69 -20.20
C ALA A 218 5.15 -9.47 -19.27
N LEU A 219 6.24 -9.25 -18.54
CA LEU A 219 6.39 -8.11 -17.64
C LEU A 219 6.24 -6.80 -18.41
N GLN A 220 5.29 -5.98 -17.98
CA GLN A 220 5.09 -4.61 -18.50
C GLN A 220 5.44 -3.62 -17.40
N TRP A 221 5.93 -2.44 -17.78
CA TRP A 221 6.31 -1.40 -16.84
C TRP A 221 5.29 -0.25 -16.88
N ASN A 222 4.90 0.23 -15.70
CA ASN A 222 4.14 1.47 -15.55
C ASN A 222 5.04 2.68 -15.87
N ARG A 223 4.46 3.88 -15.76
CA ARG A 223 5.16 5.15 -16.02
C ARG A 223 5.06 6.08 -14.81
N VAL A 224 6.19 6.68 -14.46
CA VAL A 224 6.24 7.83 -13.54
C VAL A 224 6.08 9.11 -14.35
N ALA A 225 5.29 10.05 -13.83
CA ALA A 225 5.18 11.38 -14.39
C ALA A 225 6.53 12.09 -14.24
N ILE A 226 7.08 12.57 -15.35
CA ILE A 226 8.26 13.44 -15.30
C ILE A 226 7.76 14.77 -14.73
N PRO A 227 8.33 15.28 -13.62
CA PRO A 227 8.01 16.63 -13.17
C PRO A 227 8.26 17.59 -14.32
N LEU A 228 7.27 18.39 -14.70
CA LEU A 228 7.53 19.53 -15.59
C LEU A 228 8.58 20.37 -14.87
N ALA A 229 9.75 20.53 -15.48
CA ALA A 229 10.78 21.41 -14.96
C ALA A 229 10.16 22.80 -14.81
N SER A 230 9.99 23.22 -13.55
CA SER A 230 9.59 24.58 -13.18
C SER A 230 10.75 25.54 -13.32
#